data_AF-A0A7C4SHM6-F1
#
_entry.id   AF-A0A7C4SHM6-F1
#
_cell.length_a   1.000
_cell.length_b   1.000
_cell.length_c   1.000
_cell.angle_alpha   90.00
_cell.angle_beta   90.00
_cell.angle_gamma   90.00
#
_symmetry.space_group_name_H-M   'P 1'
#
loop_
_entity.id
_entity.type
_entity.pdbx_description
1 polymer ?
#
loop_
_entity_poly.entity_id
_entity_poly.type
_entity_poly.pdbx_seq_one_letter_code
_entity_poly.pdbx_strand_id
1 'polypeptide(L)' 'MSVKTPLELLSRLKEMGVEVAVKLKDGSEYRGVVEEIDLAMNMILDKAVQVS' A
#
# COMPACT_ATOMS: atom_id res chain seq x y z
N MET A 1 8.39 3.51 -18.37
CA MET A 1 7.59 2.30 -18.10
C MET A 1 6.12 2.70 -17.99
N SER A 2 5.23 2.17 -18.83
CA SER A 2 3.79 2.36 -18.66
C SER A 2 3.29 1.35 -17.61
N VAL A 3 2.66 1.85 -16.55
CA VAL A 3 1.93 1.02 -15.56
C VAL A 3 0.58 0.73 -16.19
N LYS A 4 0.23 -0.54 -16.42
CA LYS A 4 -0.97 -0.89 -17.20
C LYS A 4 -2.22 -1.00 -16.33
N THR A 5 -2.08 -1.26 -15.03
CA THR A 5 -3.21 -1.35 -14.08
C THR A 5 -2.85 -0.85 -12.67
N PRO A 6 -3.85 -0.43 -11.86
CA PRO A 6 -3.61 -0.09 -10.45
C PRO A 6 -2.96 -1.21 -9.64
N LEU A 7 -3.32 -2.47 -9.93
CA LEU A 7 -2.72 -3.63 -9.25
C LEU A 7 -1.22 -3.76 -9.57
N GLU A 8 -0.81 -3.53 -10.82
CA GLU A 8 0.61 -3.54 -11.19
C GLU A 8 1.40 -2.44 -10.47
N LEU A 9 0.81 -1.27 -10.25
CA LEU A 9 1.45 -0.21 -9.46
C LEU A 9 1.71 -0.69 -8.03
N LEU A 10 0.66 -1.24 -7.41
CA LEU A 10 0.67 -1.72 -6.05
C LEU A 10 1.68 -2.86 -5.84
N SER A 11 1.75 -3.82 -6.77
CA SER A 11 2.77 -4.87 -6.75
C SER A 11 4.20 -4.30 -6.85
N ARG A 12 4.42 -3.26 -7.66
CA ARG A 12 5.72 -2.59 -7.73
C ARG A 12 6.09 -1.86 -6.43
N LEU A 13 5.14 -1.26 -5.73
CA LEU A 13 5.41 -0.61 -4.45
C LEU A 13 5.95 -1.62 -3.42
N LYS A 14 5.38 -2.85 -3.42
CA LYS A 14 5.92 -3.98 -2.64
C LYS A 14 7.35 -4.32 -3.04
N GLU A 15 7.61 -4.53 -4.34
CA GLU A 15 8.94 -4.89 -4.85
C GLU A 15 10.01 -3.82 -4.54
N MET A 16 9.62 -2.55 -4.57
CA MET A 16 10.52 -1.43 -4.28
C MET A 16 10.75 -1.20 -2.79
N GLY A 17 9.92 -1.78 -1.91
CA GLY A 17 10.01 -1.59 -0.46
C GLY A 17 9.84 -0.15 0.00
N VAL A 18 9.08 0.66 -0.74
CA VAL A 18 8.87 2.07 -0.45
C VAL A 18 7.77 2.25 0.60
N GLU A 19 7.92 3.27 1.45
CA GLU A 19 6.88 3.67 2.39
C GLU A 19 5.69 4.28 1.63
N VAL A 20 4.48 3.84 1.97
CA VAL A 20 3.23 4.32 1.43
C VAL A 20 2.36 4.89 2.54
N ALA A 21 1.50 5.85 2.20
CA ALA A 21 0.45 6.35 3.07
C ALA A 21 -0.89 5.80 2.62
N VAL A 22 -1.64 5.21 3.56
CA VAL A 22 -2.97 4.63 3.32
C VAL A 22 -3.99 5.35 4.21
N LYS A 23 -5.01 5.92 3.58
CA LYS A 23 -6.14 6.55 4.27
C LYS A 23 -7.37 5.66 4.16
N LEU A 24 -7.94 5.28 5.29
CA LEU A 24 -9.16 4.49 5.34
C LEU A 24 -10.40 5.39 5.25
N LYS A 25 -11.56 4.77 4.97
CA LYS A 25 -12.84 5.49 4.82
C LYS A 25 -13.32 6.16 6.10
N ASP A 26 -12.89 5.66 7.25
CA ASP A 26 -13.17 6.24 8.56
C ASP A 26 -12.29 7.47 8.88
N GLY A 27 -11.35 7.80 8.00
CA GLY A 27 -10.46 8.95 8.13
C GLY A 27 -9.13 8.62 8.78
N SER A 28 -8.94 7.41 9.33
CA SER A 28 -7.66 6.98 9.89
C SER A 28 -6.59 6.88 8.80
N GLU A 29 -5.36 7.25 9.16
CA GLU A 29 -4.24 7.24 8.24
C GLU A 29 -3.09 6.40 8.78
N TYR A 30 -2.52 5.57 7.92
CA TYR A 30 -1.40 4.69 8.23
C TYR A 30 -0.24 4.96 7.29
N ARG A 31 0.99 4.84 7.80
CA ARG A 31 2.21 4.78 7.01
C ARG A 31 2.92 3.47 7.25
N GLY A 32 3.43 2.85 6.19
CA GLY A 32 4.17 1.59 6.28
C GLY A 32 4.68 1.13 4.93
N VAL A 33 5.35 -0.02 4.90
CA VAL A 33 5.85 -0.64 3.66
C VAL A 33 4.87 -1.73 3.25
N VAL A 34 4.55 -1.82 1.97
CA VAL A 34 3.67 -2.88 1.47
C VAL A 34 4.34 -4.25 1.58
N GLU A 35 3.77 -5.14 2.37
CA GLU A 35 4.22 -6.54 2.51
C GLU A 35 3.43 -7.49 1.60
N GLU A 36 2.10 -7.33 1.52
CA GLU A 36 1.22 -8.17 0.71
C GLU A 36 0.04 -7.39 0.16
N ILE A 37 -0.39 -7.72 -1.07
CA ILE A 37 -1.58 -7.17 -1.72
C ILE A 37 -2.26 -8.28 -2.51
N ASP A 38 -3.59 -8.39 -2.38
CA ASP A 38 -4.41 -9.33 -3.13
C ASP A 38 -5.23 -8.65 -4.26
N LEU A 39 -5.97 -9.46 -5.01
CA LEU A 39 -6.83 -9.00 -6.11
C LEU A 39 -8.02 -8.14 -5.65
N ALA A 40 -8.40 -8.23 -4.36
CA ALA A 40 -9.44 -7.40 -3.76
C ALA A 40 -8.88 -6.07 -3.21
N MET A 41 -7.58 -5.81 -3.39
CA MET A 41 -6.85 -4.67 -2.83
C MET A 41 -6.79 -4.67 -1.29
N ASN A 42 -6.93 -5.83 -0.66
CA ASN A 42 -6.51 -5.97 0.73
C ASN A 42 -4.99 -5.82 0.79
N MET A 43 -4.51 -5.07 1.78
CA MET A 43 -3.10 -4.73 1.91
C MET A 43 -2.62 -5.02 3.31
N ILE A 44 -1.47 -5.68 3.41
CA ILE A 44 -0.71 -5.84 4.65
C ILE A 44 0.46 -4.85 4.59
N LEU A 45 0.58 -4.03 5.65
CA LEU A 45 1.66 -3.08 5.81
C LEU A 45 2.63 -3.57 6.91
N ASP A 46 3.91 -3.73 6.55
CA ASP A 46 4.99 -3.88 7.53
C ASP A 46 5.32 -2.52 8.17
N LYS A 47 5.71 -2.54 9.46
CA LYS A 47 6.03 -1.37 10.28
C LYS A 47 4.96 -0.28 10.23
N ALA A 48 3.69 -0.69 10.17
CA ALA A 48 2.57 0.23 10.09
C ALA A 48 2.48 1.13 11.34
N VAL A 49 2.47 2.44 11.12
CA VAL A 49 2.24 3.45 12.15
C VAL A 49 1.01 4.26 11.80
N GLN A 50 0.05 4.36 12.72
CA GLN A 50 -1.08 5.27 12.58
C GLN A 50 -0.61 6.70 12.80
N VAL A 51 -0.93 7.60 11.87
CA VAL A 51 -0.48 9.00 11.88
C VAL A 51 -1.60 10.01 12.09
N SER A 52 -2.87 9.60 11.93
CA SER A 52 -4.06 10.40 12.22
C SER A 52 -5.27 9.55 12.56
#